data_AF-A0A256FR44-F1
#
_entry.id   AF-A0A256FR44-F1
#
_cell.length_a   1.000
_cell.length_b   1.000
_cell.length_c   1.000
_cell.angle_alpha   90.00
_cell.angle_beta   90.00
_cell.angle_gamma   90.00
#
_symmetry.space_group_name_H-M   'P 1'
#
loop_
_entity.id
_entity.type
_entity.pdbx_description
1 polymer ?
#
loop_
_entity_poly.entity_id
_entity_poly.type
_entity_poly.pdbx_seq_one_letter_code
_entity_poly.pdbx_strand_id
1 'polypeptide(L)'
;MNVEAGATADLDQFNTSTGGLAGAGSVALNAATLTLAQDSNTLFSGTINGSGGLVKDGEQAVVGGAFAYTLQQGGAQDGSQGANDGNWYLVCHAPDPDTPPVDPTCQDTNSCPPPPSTRYSNGAPVYEGYEQNMMALNKLPTLQQRVGNRYFAGTIASDAAATSGVGAGAGAGAEQPGIWARVEGAHNRLEPSTSTARMKQDINTLEMQAGVDGQFYENDQGRLLVGITGQYGHAKGDVSSMHGDGTITTDAWSFGATAT
;
A
#
# COMPACT_ATOMS: atom_id res chain seq x y z
N MET A 1 5.03 2.84 -25.99
CA MET A 1 3.62 2.70 -26.41
C MET A 1 2.76 3.41 -25.37
N ASN A 2 1.85 4.26 -25.80
CA ASN A 2 0.94 4.98 -24.90
C ASN A 2 -0.50 4.64 -25.29
N VAL A 3 -1.27 4.11 -24.33
CA VAL A 3 -2.67 3.71 -24.53
C VAL A 3 -3.55 4.56 -23.64
N GLU A 4 -4.19 5.56 -24.25
CA GLU A 4 -5.03 6.52 -23.54
C GLU A 4 -6.26 5.88 -22.92
N ALA A 5 -6.83 6.55 -21.90
CA ALA A 5 -8.07 6.09 -21.27
C ALA A 5 -9.19 5.91 -22.31
N GLY A 6 -9.85 4.75 -22.28
CA GLY A 6 -10.89 4.38 -23.25
C GLY A 6 -10.37 3.90 -24.61
N ALA A 7 -9.07 4.01 -24.89
CA ALA A 7 -8.46 3.40 -26.07
C ALA A 7 -8.14 1.92 -25.82
N THR A 8 -8.14 1.13 -26.90
CA THR A 8 -7.63 -0.24 -26.89
C THR A 8 -6.51 -0.35 -27.90
N ALA A 9 -5.37 -0.86 -27.45
CA ALA A 9 -4.33 -1.32 -28.34
C ALA A 9 -4.43 -2.83 -28.49
N ASP A 10 -4.87 -3.25 -29.66
CA ASP A 10 -4.97 -4.65 -30.04
C ASP A 10 -3.69 -5.08 -30.76
N LEU A 11 -3.04 -6.12 -30.27
CA LEU A 11 -1.86 -6.69 -30.92
C LEU A 11 -2.21 -7.53 -32.15
N ASP A 12 -3.48 -7.86 -32.36
CA ASP A 12 -3.98 -8.61 -33.52
C ASP A 12 -3.17 -9.89 -33.82
N GLN A 13 -2.80 -10.63 -32.77
CA GLN A 13 -1.99 -11.85 -32.85
C GLN A 13 -0.53 -11.65 -33.30
N PHE A 14 -0.05 -10.41 -33.39
CA PHE A 14 1.35 -10.09 -33.71
C PHE A 14 2.18 -9.79 -32.46
N ASN A 15 3.27 -10.54 -32.29
CA ASN A 15 4.26 -10.24 -31.28
C ASN A 15 4.84 -8.84 -31.51
N THR A 16 4.79 -8.01 -30.49
CA THR A 16 5.11 -6.58 -30.59
C THR A 16 6.15 -6.21 -29.56
N SER A 17 7.19 -5.48 -29.96
CA SER A 17 8.21 -4.95 -29.06
C SER A 17 8.13 -3.43 -28.99
N THR A 18 8.17 -2.88 -27.79
CA THR A 18 8.04 -1.44 -27.55
C THR A 18 9.02 -0.97 -26.47
N GLY A 19 9.42 0.30 -26.51
CA GLY A 19 10.31 0.90 -25.52
C GLY A 19 9.68 1.20 -24.16
N GLY A 20 8.52 0.63 -23.84
CA GLY A 20 7.75 0.89 -22.61
C GLY A 20 6.24 0.99 -22.88
N LEU A 21 5.45 0.89 -21.82
CA LEU A 21 3.99 0.91 -21.87
C LEU A 21 3.45 1.94 -20.86
N ALA A 22 2.70 2.92 -21.35
CA ALA A 22 2.12 3.97 -20.53
C ALA A 22 0.63 4.18 -20.83
N GLY A 23 -0.07 4.83 -19.92
CA GLY A 23 -1.47 5.25 -20.08
C GLY A 23 -2.45 4.45 -19.21
N ALA A 24 -3.74 4.56 -19.53
CA ALA A 24 -4.84 4.02 -18.72
C ALA A 24 -5.87 3.23 -19.56
N GLY A 25 -5.57 2.94 -20.83
CA GLY A 25 -6.44 2.18 -21.73
C GLY A 25 -6.34 0.66 -21.57
N SER A 26 -6.74 -0.08 -22.59
CA SER A 26 -6.69 -1.54 -22.62
C SER A 26 -5.64 -2.03 -23.62
N VAL A 27 -4.86 -3.04 -23.25
CA VAL A 27 -4.02 -3.81 -24.18
C VAL A 27 -4.65 -5.18 -24.37
N ALA A 28 -5.07 -5.47 -25.60
CA ALA A 28 -5.53 -6.80 -25.98
C ALA A 28 -4.35 -7.59 -26.56
N LEU A 29 -3.78 -8.48 -25.75
CA LEU A 29 -2.71 -9.38 -26.17
C LEU A 29 -3.23 -10.45 -27.13
N ASN A 30 -4.50 -10.86 -27.00
CA ASN A 30 -5.01 -12.07 -27.63
C ASN A 30 -4.09 -13.27 -27.32
N ALA A 31 -3.42 -13.85 -28.32
CA ALA A 31 -2.40 -14.89 -28.16
C ALA A 31 -0.95 -14.37 -28.38
N ALA A 32 -0.77 -13.07 -28.62
CA ALA A 32 0.52 -12.46 -28.92
C ALA A 32 1.31 -12.09 -27.66
N THR A 33 2.63 -11.93 -27.84
CA THR A 33 3.53 -11.45 -26.80
C THR A 33 3.85 -9.97 -26.97
N LEU A 34 3.65 -9.18 -25.92
CA LEU A 34 4.16 -7.82 -25.80
C LEU A 34 5.51 -7.83 -25.07
N THR A 35 6.57 -7.35 -25.72
CA THR A 35 7.88 -7.18 -25.10
C THR A 35 8.13 -5.71 -24.80
N LEU A 36 8.44 -5.40 -23.53
CA LEU A 36 8.82 -4.07 -23.08
C LEU A 36 10.35 -3.99 -22.96
N ALA A 37 11.00 -3.53 -24.02
CA ALA A 37 12.43 -3.26 -24.06
C ALA A 37 12.69 -1.82 -23.59
N GLN A 38 12.53 -1.58 -22.28
CA GLN A 38 12.59 -0.24 -21.68
C GLN A 38 13.77 -0.12 -20.72
N ASP A 39 14.51 1.01 -20.82
CA ASP A 39 15.59 1.36 -19.89
C ASP A 39 15.11 2.34 -18.80
N SER A 40 13.80 2.60 -18.73
CA SER A 40 13.19 3.54 -17.79
C SER A 40 11.80 3.08 -17.37
N ASN A 41 11.35 3.52 -16.20
CA ASN A 41 10.03 3.20 -15.67
C ASN A 41 8.93 3.98 -16.40
N THR A 42 7.88 3.28 -16.80
CA THR A 42 6.65 3.84 -17.37
C THR A 42 5.44 3.42 -16.53
N LEU A 43 4.46 4.32 -16.36
CA LEU A 43 3.24 4.04 -15.60
C LEU A 43 2.11 3.62 -16.55
N PHE A 44 1.69 2.37 -16.42
CA PHE A 44 0.47 1.85 -17.04
C PHE A 44 -0.54 1.50 -15.95
N SER A 45 -1.69 2.17 -15.97
CA SER A 45 -2.81 2.00 -15.04
C SER A 45 -4.03 1.33 -15.70
N GLY A 46 -3.83 0.83 -16.90
CA GLY A 46 -4.85 0.20 -17.73
C GLY A 46 -4.99 -1.30 -17.47
N THR A 47 -5.72 -1.97 -18.36
CA THR A 47 -5.88 -3.44 -18.31
C THR A 47 -5.06 -4.11 -19.41
N ILE A 48 -4.51 -5.29 -19.11
CA ILE A 48 -3.85 -6.15 -20.08
C ILE A 48 -4.62 -7.47 -20.09
N ASN A 49 -5.19 -7.83 -21.24
CA ASN A 49 -6.09 -8.97 -21.37
C ASN A 49 -5.63 -9.90 -22.51
N GLY A 50 -5.96 -11.19 -22.42
CA GLY A 50 -5.62 -12.21 -23.40
C GLY A 50 -4.81 -13.36 -22.80
N SER A 51 -4.67 -14.44 -23.55
CA SER A 51 -3.83 -15.60 -23.18
C SER A 51 -2.36 -15.43 -23.55
N GLY A 52 -2.03 -14.35 -24.26
CA GLY A 52 -0.68 -13.99 -24.67
C GLY A 52 0.23 -13.60 -23.51
N GLY A 53 1.48 -13.26 -23.82
CA GLY A 53 2.52 -12.96 -22.82
C GLY A 53 2.82 -11.47 -22.69
N LEU A 54 3.25 -11.07 -21.50
CA LEU A 54 3.99 -9.82 -21.28
C LEU A 54 5.42 -10.19 -20.89
N VAL A 55 6.40 -9.70 -21.63
CA VAL A 55 7.83 -9.85 -21.32
C VAL A 55 8.35 -8.49 -20.88
N LYS A 56 8.85 -8.43 -19.65
CA LYS A 56 9.60 -7.31 -19.10
C LYS A 56 10.96 -7.85 -18.66
N ASP A 57 12.03 -7.16 -19.01
CA ASP A 57 13.42 -7.52 -18.66
C ASP A 57 13.96 -8.80 -19.34
N GLY A 58 13.50 -9.08 -20.56
CA GLY A 58 14.13 -10.04 -21.48
C GLY A 58 13.73 -11.51 -21.30
N GLU A 59 13.12 -11.89 -20.18
CA GLU A 59 12.63 -13.25 -19.92
C GLU A 59 11.12 -13.30 -19.78
N GLN A 60 10.48 -14.28 -20.45
CA GLN A 60 9.07 -14.57 -20.24
C GLN A 60 8.88 -15.32 -18.92
N ALA A 61 8.03 -14.78 -18.06
CA ALA A 61 7.65 -15.42 -16.81
C ALA A 61 6.14 -15.68 -16.74
N VAL A 62 5.76 -16.76 -16.07
CA VAL A 62 4.38 -17.06 -15.70
C VAL A 62 4.20 -16.78 -14.21
N VAL A 63 3.15 -16.05 -13.85
CA VAL A 63 2.83 -15.75 -12.45
C VAL A 63 1.91 -16.83 -11.89
N GLY A 64 2.28 -17.39 -10.74
CA GLY A 64 1.47 -18.31 -9.95
C GLY A 64 1.38 -17.84 -8.50
N GLY A 65 0.26 -17.19 -8.15
CA GLY A 65 0.08 -16.61 -6.82
C GLY A 65 1.13 -15.56 -6.49
N ALA A 66 1.85 -15.74 -5.38
CA ALA A 66 2.92 -14.83 -4.93
C ALA A 66 4.23 -14.97 -5.73
N PHE A 67 4.36 -16.01 -6.56
CA PHE A 67 5.61 -16.37 -7.23
C PHE A 67 5.54 -16.16 -8.74
N ALA A 68 6.70 -15.94 -9.35
CA ALA A 68 6.84 -15.94 -10.80
C ALA A 68 7.88 -16.98 -11.24
N TYR A 69 7.63 -17.61 -12.39
CA TYR A 69 8.38 -18.75 -12.90
C TYR A 69 8.85 -18.48 -14.32
N THR A 70 10.13 -18.68 -14.59
CA THR A 70 10.68 -18.68 -15.95
C THR A 70 10.89 -20.12 -16.41
N LEU A 71 10.82 -20.36 -17.73
CA LEU A 71 11.07 -21.68 -18.30
C LEU A 71 12.57 -21.82 -18.61
N GLN A 72 13.25 -22.76 -17.95
CA GLN A 72 14.69 -22.97 -18.11
C GLN A 72 15.01 -24.44 -18.43
N GLN A 73 16.03 -24.68 -19.24
CA GLN A 73 16.49 -26.04 -19.57
C GLN A 73 17.60 -26.48 -18.61
N GLY A 74 17.47 -27.70 -18.07
CA GLY A 74 18.48 -28.34 -17.22
C GLY A 74 19.82 -28.44 -17.94
N GLY A 75 20.83 -27.72 -17.43
CA GLY A 75 22.20 -27.68 -17.97
C GLY A 75 22.63 -26.35 -18.62
N ALA A 76 21.76 -25.33 -18.70
CA ALA A 76 22.05 -24.11 -19.48
C ALA A 76 22.54 -22.87 -18.71
N GLN A 77 22.63 -22.82 -17.37
CA GLN A 77 23.21 -21.66 -16.68
C GLN A 77 23.96 -21.97 -15.37
N ASP A 78 25.19 -21.48 -15.35
CA ASP A 78 25.99 -20.96 -14.23
C ASP A 78 25.39 -21.17 -12.83
N GLY A 79 25.73 -22.30 -12.20
CA GLY A 79 25.53 -22.51 -10.76
C GLY A 79 24.11 -22.72 -10.24
N SER A 80 23.07 -22.72 -11.08
CA SER A 80 21.70 -23.00 -10.60
C SER A 80 21.46 -24.51 -10.46
N GLN A 81 20.92 -24.89 -9.30
CA GLN A 81 20.59 -26.27 -8.90
C GLN A 81 19.55 -26.88 -9.86
N GLY A 82 20.00 -27.53 -10.92
CA GLY A 82 19.18 -28.33 -11.82
C GLY A 82 19.92 -29.62 -12.20
N ALA A 83 19.17 -30.70 -12.39
CA ALA A 83 19.75 -31.91 -12.99
C ALA A 83 20.22 -31.56 -14.41
N ASN A 84 21.44 -31.95 -14.78
CA ASN A 84 21.98 -31.84 -16.15
C ASN A 84 21.33 -32.88 -17.07
N ASP A 85 20.01 -32.83 -17.18
CA ASP A 85 19.19 -33.84 -17.83
C ASP A 85 18.56 -33.34 -19.14
N GLY A 86 18.75 -32.07 -19.50
CA GLY A 86 18.20 -31.46 -20.71
C GLY A 86 16.69 -31.23 -20.68
N ASN A 87 16.02 -31.48 -19.54
CA ASN A 87 14.58 -31.27 -19.39
C ASN A 87 14.25 -29.79 -19.14
N TRP A 88 13.01 -29.41 -19.43
CA TRP A 88 12.52 -28.05 -19.18
C TRP A 88 11.80 -27.96 -17.84
N TYR A 89 12.16 -26.95 -17.07
CA TYR A 89 11.66 -26.71 -15.73
C TYR A 89 11.09 -25.30 -15.61
N LEU A 90 10.01 -25.16 -14.84
CA LEU A 90 9.57 -23.88 -14.33
C LEU A 90 10.40 -23.54 -13.09
N VAL A 91 11.19 -22.48 -13.18
CA VAL A 91 12.17 -22.09 -12.17
C VAL A 91 11.73 -20.80 -11.51
N CYS A 92 11.60 -20.83 -10.18
CA CYS A 92 11.23 -19.67 -9.35
C CYS A 92 12.46 -19.08 -8.66
N HIS A 93 13.41 -18.60 -9.47
CA HIS A 93 14.60 -17.94 -8.95
C HIS A 93 14.87 -16.66 -9.74
N ALA A 94 15.31 -15.64 -9.02
CA ALA A 94 15.80 -14.39 -9.58
C ALA A 94 17.33 -14.38 -9.43
N PRO A 95 18.09 -14.03 -10.48
CA PRO A 95 19.50 -13.71 -10.34
C PRO A 95 19.63 -12.65 -9.26
N ASP A 96 20.42 -12.91 -8.22
CA ASP A 96 20.71 -11.89 -7.23
C ASP A 96 21.73 -10.91 -7.88
N PRO A 97 21.39 -9.62 -8.07
CA PRO A 97 22.29 -8.66 -8.69
C PRO A 97 23.59 -8.46 -7.89
N ASP A 98 23.60 -8.84 -6.61
CA ASP A 98 24.77 -8.74 -5.73
C ASP A 98 25.60 -10.04 -5.70
N THR A 99 25.17 -11.11 -6.40
CA THR A 99 25.97 -12.35 -6.47
C THR A 99 27.08 -12.23 -7.51
N PRO A 100 28.35 -12.41 -7.13
CA PRO A 100 29.46 -12.44 -8.09
C PRO A 100 29.30 -13.62 -9.05
N PRO A 101 29.90 -13.55 -10.27
CA PRO A 101 29.90 -14.65 -11.22
C PRO A 101 30.30 -15.96 -10.55
N VAL A 102 29.56 -17.04 -10.79
CA VAL A 102 29.81 -18.31 -10.11
C VAL A 102 31.13 -18.88 -10.63
N ASP A 103 32.05 -19.22 -9.72
CA ASP A 103 33.28 -19.93 -10.09
C ASP A 103 32.90 -21.33 -10.64
N PRO A 104 33.32 -21.71 -11.85
CA PRO A 104 33.03 -23.03 -12.42
C PRO A 104 33.50 -24.20 -11.55
N THR A 105 34.46 -23.99 -10.65
CA THR A 105 35.00 -24.97 -9.71
C THR A 105 34.44 -24.84 -8.30
N CYS A 106 33.38 -24.05 -8.10
CA CYS A 106 32.81 -23.80 -6.78
C CYS A 106 32.30 -25.08 -6.10
N GLN A 107 31.88 -26.07 -6.88
CA GLN A 107 31.43 -27.37 -6.37
C GLN A 107 32.59 -28.21 -5.83
N ASP A 108 33.76 -28.13 -6.48
CA ASP A 108 34.97 -28.86 -6.05
C ASP A 108 35.56 -28.26 -4.77
N THR A 109 35.33 -26.96 -4.55
CA THR A 109 35.88 -26.20 -3.42
C THR A 109 34.85 -25.92 -2.31
N ASN A 110 33.61 -26.41 -2.45
CA ASN A 110 32.48 -26.07 -1.56
C ASN A 110 32.33 -24.56 -1.29
N SER A 111 32.60 -23.75 -2.32
CA SER A 111 32.59 -22.28 -2.26
C SER A 111 31.42 -21.66 -3.02
N CYS A 112 30.47 -22.47 -3.50
CA CYS A 112 29.35 -21.98 -4.28
C CYS A 112 28.53 -20.93 -3.49
N PRO A 113 28.11 -19.84 -4.15
CA PRO A 113 27.24 -18.84 -3.53
C PRO A 113 25.98 -19.49 -2.95
N PRO A 114 25.36 -18.89 -1.91
CA PRO A 114 24.06 -19.33 -1.42
C PRO A 114 23.04 -19.37 -2.57
N PRO A 115 22.02 -20.25 -2.48
CA PRO A 115 21.04 -20.41 -3.54
C PRO A 115 20.39 -19.08 -3.93
N PRO A 116 20.10 -18.87 -5.22
CA PRO A 116 19.59 -17.62 -5.75
C PRO A 116 18.26 -17.23 -5.08
N SER A 117 18.02 -15.92 -4.99
CA SER A 117 16.80 -15.38 -4.37
C SER A 117 15.54 -15.89 -5.07
N THR A 118 14.45 -16.09 -4.32
CA THR A 118 13.17 -16.52 -4.89
C THR A 118 12.57 -15.40 -5.73
N ARG A 119 12.04 -15.73 -6.92
CA ARG A 119 11.39 -14.75 -7.79
C ARG A 119 9.93 -14.57 -7.39
N TYR A 120 9.61 -13.40 -6.85
CA TYR A 120 8.22 -13.03 -6.55
C TYR A 120 7.49 -12.47 -7.78
N SER A 121 6.16 -12.60 -7.75
CA SER A 121 5.25 -11.91 -8.65
C SER A 121 5.32 -10.39 -8.43
N ASN A 122 5.07 -9.61 -9.49
CA ASN A 122 4.97 -8.15 -9.39
C ASN A 122 3.83 -7.68 -8.48
N GLY A 123 2.81 -8.52 -8.24
CA GLY A 123 1.74 -8.24 -7.28
C GLY A 123 2.15 -8.45 -5.83
N ALA A 124 3.15 -9.29 -5.55
CA ALA A 124 3.56 -9.63 -4.19
C ALA A 124 3.94 -8.40 -3.33
N PRO A 125 4.81 -7.48 -3.78
CA PRO A 125 5.15 -6.29 -2.98
C PRO A 125 3.94 -5.37 -2.75
N VAL A 126 2.97 -5.33 -3.67
CA VAL A 126 1.74 -4.52 -3.50
C VAL A 126 0.86 -5.10 -2.39
N TYR A 127 0.70 -6.43 -2.33
CA TYR A 127 -0.03 -7.08 -1.26
C TYR A 127 0.68 -6.95 0.10
N GLU A 128 2.01 -7.10 0.13
CA GLU A 128 2.82 -6.91 1.34
C GLU A 128 2.71 -5.45 1.85
N GLY A 129 2.75 -4.46 0.95
CA GLY A 129 2.64 -3.04 1.30
C GLY A 129 1.25 -2.58 1.73
N TYR A 130 0.19 -3.32 1.39
CA TYR A 130 -1.18 -2.95 1.72
C TYR A 130 -1.42 -2.89 3.23
N GLU A 131 -0.87 -3.85 3.97
CA GLU A 131 -0.97 -3.88 5.43
C GLU A 131 -0.34 -2.65 6.08
N GLN A 132 0.80 -2.20 5.55
CA GLN A 132 1.49 -1.01 6.05
C GLN A 132 0.69 0.27 5.79
N ASN A 133 -0.02 0.35 4.66
CA ASN A 133 -0.95 1.44 4.36
C ASN A 133 -2.07 1.52 5.40
N MET A 134 -2.62 0.36 5.80
CA MET A 134 -3.64 0.28 6.84
C MET A 134 -3.09 0.63 8.22
N MET A 135 -1.89 0.17 8.57
CA MET A 135 -1.27 0.53 9.85
C MET A 135 -0.99 2.04 9.93
N ALA A 136 -0.58 2.68 8.83
CA ALA A 136 -0.36 4.12 8.78
C ALA A 136 -1.66 4.91 9.02
N LEU A 137 -2.80 4.43 8.53
CA LEU A 137 -4.13 5.00 8.80
C LEU A 137 -4.64 4.75 10.23
N ASN A 138 -4.09 3.76 10.95
CA ASN A 138 -4.50 3.41 12.31
C ASN A 138 -3.56 3.98 13.38
N LYS A 139 -2.70 4.95 13.06
CA LYS A 139 -1.82 5.55 14.06
C LYS A 139 -2.64 6.23 15.16
N LEU A 140 -2.38 5.83 16.40
CA LEU A 140 -3.09 6.34 17.57
C LEU A 140 -2.60 7.75 17.91
N PRO A 141 -3.51 8.75 18.00
CA PRO A 141 -3.15 10.06 18.48
C PRO A 141 -2.82 10.02 19.98
N THR A 142 -2.09 11.02 20.45
CA THR A 142 -1.86 11.21 21.89
C THR A 142 -3.16 11.52 22.62
N LEU A 143 -3.21 11.27 23.94
CA LEU A 143 -4.38 11.57 24.76
C LEU A 143 -4.77 13.05 24.64
N GLN A 144 -3.80 13.97 24.74
CA GLN A 144 -4.04 15.41 24.62
C GLN A 144 -4.58 15.81 23.24
N GLN A 145 -4.09 15.17 22.18
CA GLN A 145 -4.68 15.35 20.85
C GLN A 145 -6.13 14.86 20.87
N ARG A 146 -6.42 13.65 21.37
CA ARG A 146 -7.76 13.06 21.28
C ARG A 146 -8.84 13.85 22.03
N VAL A 147 -8.56 14.28 23.26
CA VAL A 147 -9.55 14.99 24.09
C VAL A 147 -9.43 16.51 24.00
N GLY A 148 -8.28 17.05 23.56
CA GLY A 148 -8.03 18.50 23.57
C GLY A 148 -8.27 19.11 24.95
N ASN A 149 -8.45 20.44 24.99
CA ASN A 149 -8.87 21.17 26.19
C ASN A 149 -10.39 21.38 26.21
N ARG A 150 -11.18 20.31 26.01
CA ARG A 150 -12.66 20.40 25.86
C ARG A 150 -13.43 20.82 27.12
N TYR A 151 -12.79 20.78 28.29
CA TYR A 151 -13.43 21.13 29.57
C TYR A 151 -13.48 22.64 29.90
N PHE A 152 -12.91 23.51 29.06
CA PHE A 152 -12.89 24.97 29.32
C PHE A 152 -14.03 25.76 28.64
N ALA A 153 -14.88 25.13 27.83
CA ALA A 153 -15.99 25.83 27.18
C ALA A 153 -17.02 26.39 28.20
N GLY A 154 -17.15 25.75 29.38
CA GLY A 154 -17.98 26.25 30.48
C GLY A 154 -17.48 27.55 31.11
N THR A 155 -16.16 27.81 31.07
CA THR A 155 -15.59 29.04 31.65
C THR A 155 -15.80 30.29 30.77
N ILE A 156 -15.84 30.15 29.44
CA ILE A 156 -16.04 31.27 28.49
C ILE A 156 -17.53 31.63 28.29
N ALA A 157 -18.44 30.78 28.77
CA ALA A 157 -19.86 31.16 28.90
C ALA A 157 -20.10 31.90 30.23
N SER A 158 -19.35 31.54 31.27
CA SER A 158 -19.46 32.13 32.61
C SER A 158 -18.85 33.53 32.74
N ASP A 159 -17.80 33.85 31.97
CA ASP A 159 -17.20 35.19 31.95
C ASP A 159 -18.10 36.19 31.20
N ALA A 160 -18.73 35.80 30.10
CA ALA A 160 -19.71 36.61 29.37
C ALA A 160 -20.99 36.87 30.19
N ALA A 161 -21.41 35.92 31.03
CA ALA A 161 -22.53 36.09 31.96
C ALA A 161 -22.18 37.02 33.14
N ALA A 162 -20.93 36.97 33.64
CA ALA A 162 -20.46 37.84 34.72
C ALA A 162 -20.42 39.33 34.32
N THR A 163 -20.19 39.65 33.04
CA THR A 163 -20.16 41.04 32.54
C THR A 163 -21.54 41.64 32.27
N SER A 164 -22.61 40.83 32.21
CA SER A 164 -23.96 41.29 31.81
C SER A 164 -24.95 41.49 32.96
N GLY A 165 -24.59 41.12 34.20
CA GLY A 165 -25.42 41.37 35.40
C GLY A 165 -26.79 40.66 35.39
N VAL A 166 -27.04 39.78 34.43
CA VAL A 166 -28.26 38.96 34.39
C VAL A 166 -28.02 37.75 35.28
N GLY A 167 -28.77 37.66 36.38
CA GLY A 167 -28.63 36.57 37.35
C GLY A 167 -28.69 35.20 36.68
N ALA A 168 -27.78 34.31 37.07
CA ALA A 168 -27.77 32.91 36.68
C ALA A 168 -29.08 32.27 37.14
N GLY A 169 -30.08 32.26 36.27
CA GLY A 169 -31.31 31.51 36.48
C GLY A 169 -30.98 30.03 36.60
N ALA A 170 -31.46 29.42 37.69
CA ALA A 170 -31.47 27.98 37.88
C ALA A 170 -32.04 27.31 36.63
N GLY A 171 -31.17 26.67 35.83
CA GLY A 171 -31.47 26.20 34.48
C GLY A 171 -30.23 26.06 33.58
N ALA A 172 -29.07 26.62 33.98
CA ALA A 172 -27.80 26.51 33.26
C ALA A 172 -27.05 25.16 33.46
N GLY A 173 -27.77 24.06 33.78
CA GLY A 173 -27.17 22.74 34.05
C GLY A 173 -27.05 21.82 32.83
N ALA A 174 -27.55 22.23 31.66
CA ALA A 174 -27.35 21.47 30.42
C ALA A 174 -26.19 22.10 29.64
N GLU A 175 -24.98 21.62 29.87
CA GLU A 175 -23.87 21.88 28.95
C GLU A 175 -24.31 21.44 27.54
N GLN A 176 -24.24 22.38 26.58
CA GLN A 176 -24.60 22.12 25.19
C GLN A 176 -23.74 20.98 24.63
N PRO A 177 -24.28 20.14 23.73
CA PRO A 177 -23.50 19.06 23.12
C PRO A 177 -22.23 19.61 22.48
N GLY A 178 -21.09 19.09 22.88
CA GLY A 178 -19.77 19.47 22.40
C GLY A 178 -19.54 18.87 21.02
N ILE A 179 -19.61 19.70 19.98
CA ILE A 179 -19.28 19.30 18.61
C ILE A 179 -17.79 19.52 18.38
N TRP A 180 -17.12 18.53 17.80
CA TRP A 180 -15.70 18.61 17.50
C TRP A 180 -15.39 18.01 16.12
N ALA A 181 -14.33 18.52 15.50
CA ALA A 181 -13.79 18.00 14.25
C ALA A 181 -12.26 18.02 14.28
N ARG A 182 -11.65 17.17 13.47
CA ARG A 182 -10.20 17.00 13.33
C ARG A 182 -9.86 16.69 11.87
N VAL A 183 -8.72 17.22 11.43
CA VAL A 183 -8.04 16.82 10.20
C VAL A 183 -6.57 16.55 10.52
N GLU A 184 -6.06 15.43 10.05
CA GLU A 184 -4.66 15.00 10.21
C GLU A 184 -4.08 14.64 8.85
N GLY A 185 -2.81 14.99 8.63
CA GLY A 185 -2.05 14.53 7.48
C GLY A 185 -0.67 14.04 7.92
N ALA A 186 -0.21 12.93 7.35
CA ALA A 186 1.10 12.37 7.68
C ALA A 186 1.81 11.85 6.44
N HIS A 187 3.14 11.82 6.52
CA HIS A 187 4.02 11.18 5.56
C HIS A 187 4.90 10.17 6.29
N ASN A 188 4.98 8.94 5.78
CA ASN A 188 5.75 7.85 6.36
C ASN A 188 6.62 7.21 5.28
N ARG A 189 7.89 6.97 5.57
CA ARG A 189 8.80 6.22 4.71
C ARG A 189 9.24 4.95 5.43
N LEU A 190 9.03 3.82 4.77
CA LEU A 190 9.34 2.48 5.26
C LEU A 190 10.46 1.90 4.41
N GLU A 191 11.61 1.67 5.05
CA GLU A 191 12.77 1.02 4.44
C GLU A 191 13.16 -0.21 5.29
N PRO A 192 12.41 -1.32 5.21
CA PRO A 192 12.72 -2.52 5.95
C PRO A 192 14.08 -3.07 5.53
N SER A 193 14.92 -3.46 6.51
CA SER A 193 16.15 -4.21 6.23
C SER A 193 15.86 -5.64 5.75
N THR A 194 14.68 -6.17 6.09
CA THR A 194 14.17 -7.47 5.66
C THR A 194 12.70 -7.35 5.28
N SER A 195 12.36 -7.73 4.05
CA SER A 195 10.98 -7.94 3.59
C SER A 195 10.96 -9.09 2.60
N THR A 196 9.80 -9.72 2.43
CA THR A 196 9.67 -10.92 1.60
C THR A 196 10.00 -10.59 0.15
N ALA A 197 9.45 -9.49 -0.37
CA ALA A 197 9.73 -8.99 -1.71
C ALA A 197 10.84 -7.92 -1.78
N ARG A 198 11.62 -7.66 -0.72
CA ARG A 198 12.64 -6.58 -0.66
C ARG A 198 12.08 -5.22 -1.11
N MET A 199 10.92 -4.84 -0.58
CA MET A 199 10.22 -3.61 -0.93
C MET A 199 10.59 -2.43 -0.03
N LYS A 200 10.54 -1.21 -0.58
CA LYS A 200 10.47 0.07 0.15
C LYS A 200 9.14 0.74 -0.15
N GLN A 201 8.63 1.54 0.78
CA GLN A 201 7.31 2.15 0.63
C GLN A 201 7.24 3.55 1.23
N ASP A 202 6.68 4.48 0.46
CA ASP A 202 6.36 5.84 0.92
C ASP A 202 4.83 5.98 0.99
N ILE A 203 4.32 6.44 2.14
CA ILE A 203 2.88 6.50 2.44
C ILE A 203 2.50 7.92 2.85
N ASN A 204 1.52 8.49 2.16
CA ASN A 204 0.86 9.74 2.53
C ASN A 204 -0.56 9.44 3.02
N THR A 205 -0.94 10.00 4.17
CA THR A 205 -2.28 9.83 4.73
C THR A 205 -2.96 11.18 4.95
N LEU A 206 -4.29 11.18 4.81
CA LEU A 206 -5.20 12.24 5.19
C LEU A 206 -6.35 11.62 5.98
N GLU A 207 -6.56 12.06 7.21
CA GLU A 207 -7.65 11.59 8.05
C GLU A 207 -8.52 12.75 8.52
N MET A 208 -9.83 12.57 8.46
CA MET A 208 -10.84 13.50 8.92
C MET A 208 -11.74 12.81 9.93
N GLN A 209 -11.94 13.43 11.08
CA GLN A 209 -12.79 12.90 12.14
C GLN A 209 -13.76 13.99 12.60
N ALA A 210 -14.99 13.61 12.91
CA ALA A 210 -15.96 14.53 13.51
C ALA A 210 -16.86 13.77 14.48
N GLY A 211 -17.23 14.43 15.57
CA GLY A 211 -18.05 13.82 16.59
C GLY A 211 -18.84 14.84 17.41
N VAL A 212 -19.77 14.30 18.19
CA VAL A 212 -20.57 15.07 19.14
C VAL A 212 -20.61 14.31 20.46
N ASP A 213 -20.34 15.03 21.54
CA ASP A 213 -20.35 14.51 22.91
C ASP A 213 -21.45 15.25 23.70
N GLY A 214 -22.24 14.56 24.52
CA GLY A 214 -23.29 15.18 25.35
C GLY A 214 -23.34 14.58 26.75
N GLN A 215 -23.78 15.38 27.73
CA GLN A 215 -24.09 14.87 29.08
C GLN A 215 -25.48 14.21 29.07
N PHE A 216 -25.56 12.97 29.55
CA PHE A 216 -26.81 12.21 29.63
C PHE A 216 -27.31 12.02 31.07
N TYR A 217 -26.41 12.05 32.05
CA TYR A 217 -26.77 11.84 33.46
C TYR A 217 -25.80 12.58 34.38
N GLU A 218 -26.28 13.06 35.51
CA GLU A 218 -25.49 13.73 36.54
C GLU A 218 -26.10 13.49 37.92
N ASN A 219 -25.27 13.15 38.90
CA ASN A 219 -25.64 13.01 40.32
C ASN A 219 -24.47 13.39 41.24
N ASP A 220 -24.68 13.27 42.55
CA ASP A 220 -23.65 13.53 43.57
C ASP A 220 -22.43 12.57 43.52
N GLN A 221 -22.45 11.56 42.65
CA GLN A 221 -21.37 10.59 42.44
C GLN A 221 -20.59 10.83 41.13
N GLY A 222 -21.06 11.74 40.25
CA GLY A 222 -20.41 12.09 38.99
C GLY A 222 -21.38 12.40 37.85
N ARG A 223 -20.82 12.60 36.65
CA ARG A 223 -21.56 12.82 35.40
C ARG A 223 -21.24 11.74 34.37
N LEU A 224 -22.20 11.41 33.51
CA LEU A 224 -22.05 10.53 32.36
C LEU A 224 -22.09 11.34 31.07
N LEU A 225 -21.04 11.22 30.26
CA LEU A 225 -20.99 11.72 28.90
C LEU A 225 -21.12 10.57 27.91
N VAL A 226 -21.91 10.76 26.86
CA VAL A 226 -22.00 9.84 25.72
C VAL A 226 -21.69 10.60 24.45
N GLY A 227 -20.90 10.00 23.57
CA GLY A 227 -20.53 10.60 22.29
C GLY A 227 -20.63 9.63 21.14
N ILE A 228 -20.82 10.17 19.94
CA ILE A 228 -20.70 9.46 18.67
C ILE A 228 -19.65 10.14 17.79
N THR A 229 -18.91 9.35 17.02
CA THR A 229 -17.84 9.84 16.14
C THR A 229 -17.88 9.12 14.81
N GLY A 230 -17.58 9.83 13.75
CA GLY A 230 -17.31 9.29 12.42
C GLY A 230 -15.91 9.68 11.97
N GLN A 231 -15.26 8.81 11.19
CA GLN A 231 -13.97 9.10 10.58
C GLN A 231 -13.89 8.64 9.13
N TYR A 232 -13.16 9.42 8.34
CA TYR A 232 -12.79 9.16 6.95
C TYR A 232 -11.27 9.25 6.85
N GLY A 233 -10.63 8.23 6.30
CA GLY A 233 -9.19 8.20 6.01
C GLY A 233 -8.93 7.90 4.54
N HIS A 234 -7.96 8.59 3.96
CA HIS A 234 -7.42 8.32 2.64
C HIS A 234 -5.90 8.12 2.76
N ALA A 235 -5.36 7.06 2.16
CA ALA A 235 -3.94 6.82 2.08
C ALA A 235 -3.51 6.45 0.66
N LYS A 236 -2.39 7.03 0.23
CA LYS A 236 -1.71 6.67 -1.00
C LYS A 236 -0.30 6.21 -0.66
N GLY A 237 0.01 4.97 -1.03
CA GLY A 237 1.32 4.36 -0.85
C GLY A 237 1.96 4.03 -2.20
N ASP A 238 3.22 4.41 -2.38
CA ASP A 238 4.02 4.01 -3.54
C ASP A 238 5.05 2.98 -3.08
N VAL A 239 5.03 1.80 -3.71
CA VAL A 239 5.87 0.63 -3.39
C VAL A 239 6.91 0.46 -4.49
N SER A 240 8.17 0.32 -4.11
CA SER A 240 9.27 -0.03 -5.02
C SER A 240 9.93 -1.33 -4.58
N SER A 241 10.14 -2.25 -5.52
CA SER A 241 10.78 -3.54 -5.28
C SER A 241 11.51 -4.00 -6.55
N MET A 242 12.59 -4.76 -6.36
CA MET A 242 13.27 -5.43 -7.48
C MET A 242 12.36 -6.42 -8.24
N HIS A 243 11.23 -6.82 -7.66
CA HIS A 243 10.25 -7.72 -8.27
C HIS A 243 9.11 -6.96 -8.99
N GLY A 244 9.03 -5.64 -8.83
CA GLY A 244 8.01 -4.80 -9.42
C GLY A 244 7.61 -3.63 -8.53
N ASP A 245 7.28 -2.51 -9.18
CA ASP A 245 6.75 -1.33 -8.53
C ASP A 245 5.22 -1.33 -8.56
N GLY A 246 4.59 -0.63 -7.62
CA GLY A 246 3.13 -0.51 -7.59
C GLY A 246 2.63 0.62 -6.69
N THR A 247 1.40 1.05 -6.92
CA THR A 247 0.73 2.08 -6.12
C THR A 247 -0.48 1.47 -5.42
N ILE A 248 -0.65 1.81 -4.15
CA ILE A 248 -1.75 1.39 -3.29
C ILE A 248 -2.56 2.63 -2.93
N THR A 249 -3.86 2.61 -3.22
CA THR A 249 -4.80 3.63 -2.74
C THR A 249 -5.76 2.97 -1.77
N THR A 250 -6.04 3.65 -0.66
CA THR A 250 -6.83 3.10 0.43
C THR A 250 -7.77 4.16 0.97
N ASP A 251 -9.07 3.85 0.98
CA ASP A 251 -10.10 4.64 1.64
C ASP A 251 -10.65 3.84 2.83
N ALA A 252 -10.79 4.50 3.98
CA ALA A 252 -11.23 3.88 5.23
C ALA A 252 -12.31 4.73 5.89
N TRP A 253 -13.45 4.11 6.23
CA TRP A 253 -14.52 4.75 6.98
C TRP A 253 -14.73 4.03 8.30
N SER A 254 -14.97 4.77 9.37
CA SER A 254 -15.29 4.18 10.66
C SER A 254 -16.31 5.01 11.43
N PHE A 255 -17.01 4.33 12.34
CA PHE A 255 -17.98 4.91 13.25
C PHE A 255 -17.72 4.36 14.65
N GLY A 256 -17.79 5.22 15.65
CA GLY A 256 -17.56 4.87 17.04
C GLY A 256 -18.55 5.56 17.98
N ALA A 257 -18.67 5.00 19.17
CA ALA A 257 -19.41 5.59 20.28
C ALA A 257 -18.59 5.47 21.56
N THR A 258 -18.75 6.43 22.46
CA THR A 258 -18.07 6.48 23.75
C THR A 258 -19.09 6.71 24.86
N ALA A 259 -18.82 6.15 26.04
CA ALA A 259 -19.56 6.44 27.27
C ALA A 259 -18.53 6.52 28.41
N THR A 260 -18.44 7.67 29.06
CA THR A 260 -17.44 7.98 30.10
C THR A 260 -18.04 8.72 31.27
#